data_AF-A0A6J7FMB8-F1
#
_entry.id   AF-A0A6J7FMB8-F1
#
_cell.length_a   1.000
_cell.length_b   1.000
_cell.length_c   1.000
_cell.angle_alpha   90.00
_cell.angle_beta   90.00
_cell.angle_gamma   90.00
#
_symmetry.space_group_name_H-M   'P 1'
#
loop_
_entity.id
_entity.type
_entity.pdbx_description
1 polymer ?
#
loop_
_entity_poly.entity_id
_entity_poly.type
_entity_poly.pdbx_seq_one_letter_code
_entity_poly.pdbx_strand_id
1 'polypeptide(L)'
;MTRQRPRRHCRTARVTQEAGSTTLELVIWAPGLLLVIGLLVVAGRVNGANAAVEQAAADAARSASIARTPGAASTSAVTSAQQSLAAQALQCTTVDVTVDTGGFAASPGQPATVTATVSCPVRLSDLGIPGLPGTRTVSHTAVSSLDTFRERS
;
A
#
# COMPACT_ATOMS: atom_id res chain seq x y z
N MET A 1 43.08 -73.44 20.27
CA MET A 1 42.07 -72.73 21.08
C MET A 1 42.41 -71.24 20.98
N THR A 2 41.61 -70.28 20.49
CA THR A 2 40.20 -70.20 20.09
C THR A 2 40.10 -68.95 19.20
N ARG A 3 39.73 -69.07 17.91
CA ARG A 3 39.54 -67.91 17.01
C ARG A 3 38.16 -67.28 17.29
N GLN A 4 38.12 -66.11 17.91
CA GLN A 4 36.89 -65.32 18.01
C GLN A 4 36.62 -64.57 16.69
N ARG A 5 35.50 -64.89 16.04
CA ARG A 5 34.98 -64.14 14.88
C ARG A 5 34.05 -63.02 15.39
N PRO A 6 34.17 -61.78 14.89
CA PRO A 6 33.23 -60.73 15.24
C PRO A 6 31.90 -60.98 14.52
N ARG A 7 30.81 -61.11 15.28
CA ARG A 7 29.45 -61.17 14.75
C ARG A 7 29.02 -59.76 14.29
N ARG A 8 29.10 -59.51 12.99
CA ARG A 8 28.49 -58.33 12.35
C ARG A 8 26.97 -58.45 12.46
N HIS A 9 26.39 -57.74 13.41
CA HIS A 9 24.94 -57.55 13.45
C HIS A 9 24.58 -56.51 12.40
N CYS A 10 24.07 -56.95 11.26
CA CYS A 10 23.33 -56.06 10.36
C CYS A 10 22.04 -55.64 11.08
N ARG A 11 22.09 -54.51 11.79
CA ARG A 11 20.89 -53.78 12.18
C ARG A 11 20.33 -53.16 10.91
N THR A 12 19.33 -53.79 10.32
CA THR A 12 18.42 -53.12 9.38
C THR A 12 17.74 -52.00 10.16
N ALA A 13 18.21 -50.77 9.96
CA ALA A 13 17.48 -49.59 10.41
C ALA A 13 16.16 -49.58 9.64
N ARG A 14 15.10 -49.98 10.33
CA ARG A 14 13.73 -49.82 9.84
C ARG A 14 13.50 -48.31 9.84
N VAL A 15 13.57 -47.68 8.67
CA VAL A 15 13.13 -46.28 8.50
C VAL A 15 11.66 -46.27 8.87
N THR A 16 11.34 -45.79 10.06
CA THR A 16 9.97 -45.52 10.46
C THR A 16 9.43 -44.48 9.49
N GLN A 17 8.56 -44.91 8.59
CA GLN A 17 7.72 -44.02 7.78
C GLN A 17 6.70 -43.35 8.70
N GLU A 18 7.16 -42.45 9.57
CA GLU A 18 6.32 -41.57 10.40
C GLU A 18 6.00 -40.24 9.68
N ALA A 19 6.28 -40.14 8.38
CA ALA A 19 5.90 -38.99 7.56
C ALA A 19 4.40 -39.01 7.15
N GLY A 20 3.67 -40.10 7.43
CA GLY A 20 2.28 -40.28 6.97
C GLY A 20 1.23 -39.45 7.72
N SER A 21 1.45 -39.10 9.00
CA SER A 21 0.45 -38.40 9.82
C SER A 21 0.56 -36.88 9.72
N THR A 22 1.77 -36.35 9.84
CA THR A 22 2.04 -34.90 9.80
C THR A 22 1.75 -34.28 8.43
N THR A 23 1.96 -35.05 7.35
CA THR A 23 1.70 -34.58 5.99
C THR A 23 0.20 -34.50 5.69
N LEU A 24 -0.60 -35.44 6.22
CA LEU A 24 -2.05 -35.50 6.00
C LEU A 24 -2.79 -34.42 6.82
N GLU A 25 -2.34 -34.14 8.04
CA GLU A 25 -2.82 -33.00 8.84
C GLU A 25 -2.54 -31.67 8.15
N LEU A 26 -1.34 -31.49 7.57
CA LEU A 26 -1.00 -30.27 6.86
C LEU A 26 -1.90 -30.06 5.63
N VAL A 27 -2.28 -31.11 4.91
CA VAL A 27 -3.18 -30.99 3.75
C VAL A 27 -4.55 -30.43 4.13
N ILE A 28 -5.05 -30.74 5.33
CA ILE A 28 -6.33 -30.21 5.83
C ILE A 28 -6.19 -28.72 6.20
N TRP A 29 -5.08 -28.32 6.83
CA TRP A 29 -4.85 -26.94 7.25
C TRP A 29 -4.32 -26.02 6.15
N ALA A 30 -3.59 -26.55 5.18
CA ALA A 30 -2.89 -25.79 4.15
C ALA A 30 -3.81 -24.83 3.37
N PRO A 31 -5.02 -25.23 2.93
CA PRO A 31 -5.93 -24.30 2.24
C PRO A 31 -6.31 -23.10 3.12
N GLY A 32 -6.59 -23.34 4.41
CA GLY A 32 -6.89 -22.27 5.36
C GLY A 32 -5.70 -21.34 5.58
N LEU A 33 -4.50 -21.89 5.74
CA LEU A 33 -3.27 -21.11 5.88
C LEU A 33 -2.99 -20.26 4.63
N LEU A 34 -3.17 -20.83 3.44
CA LEU A 34 -3.00 -20.11 2.18
C LEU A 34 -4.00 -18.96 2.04
N LEU A 35 -5.25 -19.14 2.49
CA LEU A 35 -6.24 -18.06 2.53
C LEU A 35 -5.80 -16.95 3.48
N VAL A 36 -5.33 -17.28 4.68
CA VAL A 36 -4.82 -16.29 5.64
C VAL A 36 -3.65 -15.52 5.05
N ILE A 37 -2.67 -16.21 4.45
CA ILE A 37 -1.53 -15.58 3.79
C ILE A 37 -2.00 -14.66 2.65
N GLY A 38 -2.94 -15.13 1.81
CA GLY A 38 -3.52 -14.33 0.73
C GLY A 38 -4.17 -13.05 1.24
N LEU A 39 -4.95 -13.13 2.33
CA LEU A 39 -5.56 -11.97 2.98
C LEU A 39 -4.50 -10.99 3.52
N LEU A 40 -3.43 -11.50 4.14
CA LEU A 40 -2.33 -10.67 4.64
C LEU A 40 -1.62 -9.92 3.49
N VAL A 41 -1.41 -10.58 2.34
CA VAL A 41 -0.81 -9.94 1.17
C VAL A 41 -1.73 -8.85 0.61
N VAL A 42 -3.02 -9.13 0.45
CA VAL A 42 -4.02 -8.14 0.01
C VAL A 42 -4.05 -6.95 0.97
N ALA A 43 -4.13 -7.21 2.28
CA ALA A 43 -4.14 -6.17 3.32
C ALA A 43 -2.86 -5.33 3.28
N GLY A 44 -1.68 -5.96 3.15
CA GLY A 44 -0.40 -5.26 3.04
C GLY A 44 -0.33 -4.34 1.82
N ARG A 45 -0.79 -4.82 0.65
CA ARG A 45 -0.85 -4.00 -0.58
C ARG A 45 -1.79 -2.81 -0.42
N VAL A 46 -2.97 -3.04 0.14
CA VAL A 46 -3.97 -2.00 0.39
C VAL A 46 -3.45 -0.97 1.40
N ASN A 47 -2.89 -1.41 2.52
CA ASN A 47 -2.38 -0.49 3.55
C ASN A 47 -1.20 0.33 3.04
N GLY A 48 -0.29 -0.27 2.26
CA GLY A 48 0.78 0.47 1.61
C GLY A 48 0.25 1.54 0.66
N ALA A 49 -0.79 1.22 -0.11
CA ALA A 49 -1.45 2.19 -0.97
C ALA A 49 -2.16 3.31 -0.19
N ASN A 50 -2.87 3.00 0.89
CA ASN A 50 -3.51 4.01 1.75
C ASN A 50 -2.47 4.98 2.30
N ALA A 51 -1.38 4.46 2.89
CA ALA A 51 -0.32 5.30 3.45
C ALA A 51 0.33 6.21 2.40
N ALA A 52 0.60 5.68 1.21
CA ALA A 52 1.16 6.47 0.11
C ALA A 52 0.20 7.56 -0.39
N VAL A 53 -1.09 7.23 -0.57
CA VAL A 53 -2.10 8.18 -1.03
C VAL A 53 -2.40 9.26 0.03
N GLU A 54 -2.43 8.88 1.31
CA GLU A 54 -2.55 9.81 2.43
C GLU A 54 -1.39 10.81 2.47
N GLN A 55 -0.16 10.31 2.38
CA GLN A 55 1.03 11.16 2.37
C GLN A 55 1.06 12.07 1.15
N ALA A 56 0.69 11.55 -0.03
CA ALA A 56 0.60 12.35 -1.24
C ALA A 56 -0.47 13.44 -1.17
N ALA A 57 -1.63 13.16 -0.58
CA ALA A 57 -2.66 14.17 -0.37
C ALA A 57 -2.14 15.28 0.57
N ALA A 58 -1.46 14.91 1.66
CA ALA A 58 -0.87 15.87 2.59
C ALA A 58 0.21 16.76 1.92
N ASP A 59 1.10 16.16 1.14
CA ASP A 59 2.13 16.86 0.37
C ASP A 59 1.51 17.80 -0.69
N ALA A 60 0.46 17.33 -1.37
CA ALA A 60 -0.28 18.13 -2.34
C ALA A 60 -0.94 19.35 -1.68
N ALA A 61 -1.64 19.17 -0.55
CA ALA A 61 -2.29 20.26 0.18
C ALA A 61 -1.26 21.29 0.69
N ARG A 62 -0.10 20.82 1.20
CA ARG A 62 0.99 21.70 1.65
C ARG A 62 1.64 22.47 0.51
N SER A 63 1.85 21.82 -0.63
CA SER A 63 2.38 22.45 -1.84
C SER A 63 1.40 23.47 -2.42
N ALA A 64 0.09 23.19 -2.34
CA ALA A 64 -0.95 24.10 -2.77
C ALA A 64 -1.02 25.35 -1.87
N SER A 65 -0.85 25.22 -0.55
CA SER A 65 -1.01 26.35 0.38
C SER A 65 0.10 27.39 0.31
N ILE A 66 1.27 27.03 -0.25
CA ILE A 66 2.38 27.97 -0.50
C ILE A 66 2.30 28.67 -1.87
N ALA A 67 1.42 28.21 -2.76
CA ALA A 67 1.27 28.79 -4.09
C ALA A 67 0.58 30.17 -4.01
N ARG A 68 0.89 31.03 -4.98
CA ARG A 68 0.37 32.42 -5.02
C ARG A 68 -0.97 32.54 -5.74
N THR A 69 -1.23 31.65 -6.69
CA THR A 69 -2.43 31.70 -7.53
C THR A 69 -3.10 30.33 -7.57
N PRO A 70 -4.42 30.27 -7.83
CA PRO A 70 -5.14 29.01 -7.99
C PRO A 70 -4.50 28.05 -9.02
N GLY A 71 -4.09 28.60 -10.17
CA GLY A 71 -3.48 27.79 -11.24
C GLY A 71 -2.08 27.26 -10.88
N ALA A 72 -1.29 28.04 -10.14
CA ALA A 72 -0.01 27.56 -9.61
C ALA A 72 -0.24 26.51 -8.51
N ALA A 73 -1.27 26.68 -7.68
CA ALA A 73 -1.62 25.75 -6.61
C ALA A 73 -1.99 24.37 -7.16
N SER A 74 -2.86 24.32 -8.18
CA SER A 74 -3.23 23.05 -8.81
C SER A 74 -2.03 22.36 -9.46
N THR A 75 -1.23 23.10 -10.23
CA THR A 75 -0.04 22.55 -10.90
C THR A 75 1.00 22.02 -9.91
N SER A 76 1.28 22.80 -8.85
CA SER A 76 2.25 22.43 -7.81
C SER A 76 1.77 21.22 -7.00
N ALA A 77 0.48 21.19 -6.63
CA ALA A 77 -0.12 20.08 -5.91
C ALA A 77 -0.09 18.76 -6.70
N VAL A 78 -0.44 18.80 -7.99
CA VAL A 78 -0.38 17.64 -8.89
C VAL A 78 1.05 17.11 -8.99
N THR A 79 2.02 18.01 -9.19
CA THR A 79 3.43 17.65 -9.30
C THR A 79 3.94 17.02 -8.00
N SER A 80 3.64 17.62 -6.84
CA SER A 80 4.03 17.09 -5.53
C SER A 80 3.38 15.75 -5.25
N ALA A 81 2.09 15.57 -5.51
CA ALA A 81 1.41 14.30 -5.35
C ALA A 81 2.08 13.19 -6.19
N GLN A 82 2.36 13.46 -7.47
CA GLN A 82 3.03 12.50 -8.35
C GLN A 82 4.43 12.13 -7.86
N GLN A 83 5.21 13.11 -7.37
CA GLN A 83 6.52 12.87 -6.79
C GLN A 83 6.45 12.02 -5.53
N SER A 84 5.48 12.30 -4.64
CA SER A 84 5.26 11.48 -3.45
C SER A 84 4.94 10.05 -3.87
N LEU A 85 3.92 9.83 -4.70
CA LEU A 85 3.54 8.47 -5.17
C LEU A 85 4.72 7.72 -5.80
N ALA A 86 5.54 8.40 -6.60
CA ALA A 86 6.74 7.83 -7.20
C ALA A 86 7.79 7.43 -6.15
N ALA A 87 7.98 8.24 -5.11
CA ALA A 87 8.88 7.94 -4.00
C ALA A 87 8.43 6.72 -3.17
N GLN A 88 7.13 6.47 -3.06
CA GLN A 88 6.59 5.24 -2.45
C GLN A 88 6.51 4.05 -3.42
N ALA A 89 7.06 4.18 -4.64
CA ALA A 89 7.03 3.16 -5.70
C ALA A 89 5.62 2.61 -5.99
N LEU A 90 4.59 3.44 -5.80
CA LEU A 90 3.20 3.05 -5.99
C LEU A 90 2.81 3.20 -7.47
N GLN A 91 2.53 2.09 -8.15
CA GLN A 91 2.10 2.08 -9.54
C GLN A 91 0.58 2.12 -9.63
N CYS A 92 0.00 3.33 -9.59
CA CYS A 92 -1.40 3.53 -9.90
C CYS A 92 -1.65 3.34 -11.40
N THR A 93 -2.82 2.83 -11.79
CA THR A 93 -3.18 2.78 -13.22
C THR A 93 -3.37 4.18 -13.79
N THR A 94 -4.03 5.04 -13.01
CA THR A 94 -4.25 6.46 -13.31
C THR A 94 -4.23 7.23 -11.99
N VAL A 95 -3.45 8.29 -11.87
CA VAL A 95 -3.47 9.14 -10.67
C VAL A 95 -4.40 10.32 -10.94
N ASP A 96 -5.42 10.48 -10.12
CA ASP A 96 -6.33 11.62 -10.17
C ASP A 96 -6.08 12.52 -8.95
N VAL A 97 -5.80 13.80 -9.20
CA VAL A 97 -5.53 14.79 -8.16
C VAL A 97 -6.45 15.98 -8.40
N THR A 98 -7.33 16.22 -7.44
CA THR A 98 -8.25 17.37 -7.45
C THR A 98 -7.87 18.32 -6.33
N VAL A 99 -7.88 19.62 -6.64
CA VAL A 99 -7.49 20.68 -5.69
C VAL A 99 -8.61 21.71 -5.66
N ASP A 100 -9.21 21.88 -4.49
CA ASP A 100 -10.16 22.95 -4.24
C ASP A 100 -9.41 24.22 -3.87
N THR A 101 -9.36 25.15 -4.82
CA THR A 101 -8.74 26.47 -4.67
C THR A 101 -9.75 27.55 -4.26
N GLY A 102 -10.95 27.19 -3.79
CA GLY A 102 -11.96 28.16 -3.36
C GLY A 102 -11.46 29.14 -2.29
N GLY A 103 -10.56 28.69 -1.41
CA GLY A 103 -9.95 29.54 -0.38
C GLY A 103 -9.07 30.68 -0.93
N PHE A 104 -8.64 30.63 -2.19
CA PHE A 104 -7.91 31.74 -2.82
C PHE A 104 -8.80 32.96 -3.09
N ALA A 105 -10.12 32.78 -3.21
CA ALA A 105 -11.09 33.86 -3.39
C ALA A 105 -11.46 34.58 -2.07
N ALA A 106 -11.00 34.08 -0.92
CA ALA A 106 -11.26 34.72 0.37
C ALA A 106 -10.54 36.08 0.48
N SER A 107 -11.23 37.06 1.07
CA SER A 107 -10.66 38.39 1.32
C SER A 107 -9.37 38.33 2.15
N PRO A 108 -8.40 39.23 1.92
CA PRO A 108 -7.21 39.35 2.78
C PRO A 108 -7.59 39.47 4.26
N GLY A 109 -6.86 38.79 5.14
CA GLY A 109 -7.15 38.78 6.58
C GLY A 109 -8.20 37.76 7.04
N GLN A 110 -8.90 37.07 6.13
CA GLN A 110 -9.78 35.95 6.48
C GLN A 110 -9.04 34.61 6.39
N PRO A 111 -9.19 33.71 7.39
CA PRO A 111 -8.61 32.37 7.31
C PRO A 111 -9.17 31.66 6.08
N ALA A 112 -8.25 31.08 5.30
CA ALA A 112 -8.57 30.34 4.09
C ALA A 112 -7.90 28.98 4.12
N THR A 113 -8.47 28.00 3.43
CA THR A 113 -7.94 26.65 3.31
C THR A 113 -7.91 26.21 1.86
N VAL A 114 -7.00 25.28 1.56
CA VAL A 114 -6.93 24.56 0.30
C VAL A 114 -7.08 23.08 0.60
N THR A 115 -7.92 22.41 -0.18
CA THR A 115 -8.19 20.98 -0.02
C THR A 115 -7.64 20.24 -1.23
N ALA A 116 -6.86 19.20 -1.01
CA ALA A 116 -6.37 18.33 -2.07
C ALA A 116 -6.88 16.91 -1.86
N THR A 117 -7.48 16.33 -2.89
CA THR A 117 -7.93 14.93 -2.91
C THR A 117 -7.15 14.16 -3.95
N VAL A 118 -6.53 13.07 -3.52
CA VAL A 118 -5.75 12.18 -4.38
C VAL A 118 -6.45 10.83 -4.44
N SER A 119 -6.69 10.33 -5.65
CA SER A 119 -7.32 9.04 -5.92
C SER A 119 -6.42 8.18 -6.80
N CYS A 120 -6.27 6.92 -6.40
CA CYS A 120 -5.42 5.93 -7.05
C CYS A 120 -6.13 4.57 -7.15
N PRO A 121 -6.42 4.06 -8.36
CA PRO A 121 -6.81 2.69 -8.60
C PRO A 121 -5.59 1.77 -8.56
N VAL A 122 -5.53 0.96 -7.50
CA VAL A 122 -4.50 -0.05 -7.26
C VAL A 122 -4.92 -1.36 -7.92
N ARG A 123 -4.01 -1.99 -8.67
CA ARG A 123 -4.25 -3.31 -9.27
C ARG A 123 -4.04 -4.41 -8.23
N LEU A 124 -5.05 -5.26 -8.07
CA LEU A 124 -5.03 -6.48 -7.26
C LEU A 124 -5.06 -7.74 -8.14
N SER A 125 -5.21 -7.59 -9.46
CA SER A 125 -5.25 -8.67 -10.44
C SER A 125 -4.04 -9.60 -10.40
N ASP A 126 -2.87 -9.07 -10.02
CA ASP A 126 -1.61 -9.83 -9.95
C ASP A 126 -1.63 -10.90 -8.84
N LEU A 127 -2.62 -10.87 -7.94
CA LEU A 127 -2.75 -11.82 -6.84
C LEU A 127 -3.50 -13.10 -7.25
N GLY A 128 -4.19 -13.12 -8.40
CA GLY A 128 -4.84 -14.32 -8.93
C GLY A 128 -5.90 -14.95 -8.01
N ILE A 129 -6.42 -14.21 -7.03
CA ILE A 129 -7.36 -14.71 -6.04
C ILE A 129 -8.78 -14.75 -6.63
N PRO A 130 -9.44 -15.92 -6.69
CA PRO A 130 -10.81 -16.02 -7.20
C PRO A 130 -11.78 -15.16 -6.38
N GLY A 131 -12.61 -14.36 -7.06
CA GLY A 131 -13.67 -13.55 -6.43
C GLY A 131 -13.26 -12.14 -5.98
N LEU A 132 -11.99 -11.74 -6.11
CA LEU A 132 -11.56 -10.36 -5.86
C LEU A 132 -11.63 -9.51 -7.14
N PRO A 133 -12.12 -8.26 -7.07
CA PRO A 133 -12.04 -7.33 -8.19
C PRO A 133 -10.57 -7.03 -8.51
N GLY A 134 -10.20 -7.05 -9.79
CA GLY A 134 -8.82 -6.86 -10.25
C GLY A 134 -8.23 -5.48 -9.95
N THR A 135 -9.06 -4.52 -9.55
CA THR A 135 -8.66 -3.16 -9.16
C THR A 135 -9.46 -2.67 -7.97
N ARG A 136 -8.80 -1.97 -7.05
CA ARG A 136 -9.43 -1.28 -5.91
C ARG A 136 -8.97 0.18 -5.89
N THR A 137 -9.92 1.11 -5.86
CA THR A 137 -9.62 2.53 -5.74
C THR A 137 -9.40 2.93 -4.28
N VAL A 138 -8.30 3.64 -4.03
CA VAL A 138 -7.94 4.25 -2.75
C VAL A 138 -7.95 5.76 -2.94
N SER A 139 -8.57 6.49 -2.02
CA SER A 139 -8.66 7.95 -2.09
C SER A 139 -8.46 8.55 -0.71
N HIS A 140 -7.67 9.62 -0.62
CA HIS A 140 -7.54 10.45 0.58
C HIS A 140 -7.65 11.93 0.24
N THR A 141 -8.19 12.66 1.20
CA THR A 141 -8.30 14.12 1.16
C THR A 141 -7.50 14.71 2.31
N ALA A 142 -6.70 15.71 2.00
CA ALA A 142 -5.97 16.51 2.99
C ALA A 142 -6.31 17.99 2.83
N VAL A 143 -6.27 18.72 3.95
CA VAL A 143 -6.58 20.14 4.02
C VAL A 143 -5.39 20.87 4.61
N SER A 144 -5.01 22.00 4.01
CA SER A 144 -3.96 22.88 4.53
C SER A 144 -4.47 24.32 4.61
N SER A 145 -4.03 25.06 5.63
CA SER A 145 -4.34 26.48 5.76
C SER A 145 -3.54 27.29 4.75
N LEU A 146 -4.21 28.17 4.01
CA LEU A 146 -3.59 29.18 3.16
C LEU A 146 -3.03 30.31 4.03
N ASP A 147 -1.83 30.78 3.68
CA ASP A 147 -1.24 31.93 4.36
C ASP A 147 -2.10 33.17 4.11
N THR A 148 -2.74 33.64 5.17
CA THR A 148 -3.77 34.67 5.13
C THR A 148 -3.16 36.08 4.97
N PHE A 149 -1.88 36.25 5.32
CA PHE A 149 -1.21 37.55 5.37
C PHE A 149 -0.36 37.85 4.13
N ARG A 150 -0.36 36.97 3.14
CA ARG A 150 0.44 37.15 1.92
C ARG A 150 -0.39 37.79 0.81
N GLU A 151 0.15 38.83 0.17
CA GLU A 151 -0.46 39.48 -0.99
C GLU A 151 -0.65 38.46 -2.12
N ARG A 152 -1.87 38.41 -2.66
CA ARG A 152 -2.31 37.48 -3.72
C ARG A 152 -2.53 38.34 -4.96
N SER A 153 -1.82 38.06 -6.05
CA SER A 153 -1.84 38.84 -7.30
C SER A 153 -2.21 37.98 -8.49
#